data_AF-A0A2V7QHB7-F1
#
_entry.id   AF-A0A2V7QHB7-F1
#
_cell.length_a   1.000
_cell.length_b   1.000
_cell.length_c   1.000
_cell.angle_alpha   90.00
_cell.angle_beta   90.00
_cell.angle_gamma   90.00
#
_symmetry.space_group_name_H-M   'P 1'
#
loop_
_entity.id
_entity.type
_entity.pdbx_description
1 polymer ?
#
loop_
_entity_poly.entity_id
_entity_poly.type
_entity_poly.pdbx_seq_one_letter_code
_entity_poly.pdbx_strand_id
1 'polypeptide(L)'
;MSVVTGCAVPRSGTSPVSGGPLPAPIAPVRDSLRIAVVYPAVTDVIQSHDSAFLFGAVRGGRGAVRLGINGQSVPVLANGAWIAWLPLPDDTLAQFHLAATDGTDSSRTVFTARVAPQFRPPAGRAAWIDTTSFTPAGSLALPRQEGIPLSVRATPGATVRLLLPWGSSVPLVPDTLAPELPGGVRAFVIDTAPRRHVPEAGRYMGWLPAAALCADGRTACATLVVTVGGGADTATARWPLGVNIVDTTFPTVVVLDDDTAHTGTTDSLTAGRAVPHGTYNWFFPTGTVAVESGRWNDQVRLRLSRSTVAWVNEADVVRLPPGTPPPGGVVSSVRLAAGPKSVTLRVPLPARLPYQITERERSLTVRLYGGASDINWMQYGEGGGAAGTDPLVTRMSYAQPAADEVTITLELARRVWGYRARFDGRDLLLEVRRPPALDHEHPLRGRTVVLDPGHPPLGARGPTGLWEPVATLAVAFKAKTLLERAGATAFLTRTDSTPIELFPRTHFAELHDADVLVSIHANALPDGVNPFINSGTSVYYFQPRSTRLARELDRALVTEFHVRDLGIGRGDYALVRPTWMPAALTEGLFIMLPEQEALLGSEDGQWRYARGVVSGIENFLQERAREP
;
A
#
# COMPACT_ATOMS: atom_id res chain seq x y z
N MET A 1 -12.06 -59.25 -11.14
CA MET A 1 -12.84 -59.44 -12.38
C MET A 1 -12.49 -58.27 -13.30
N SER A 2 -11.94 -58.41 -14.50
CA SER A 2 -11.70 -59.57 -15.32
C SER A 2 -10.44 -59.35 -16.16
N VAL A 3 -9.66 -60.41 -16.22
CA VAL A 3 -8.58 -60.68 -17.18
C VAL A 3 -9.23 -61.02 -18.52
N VAL A 4 -8.68 -60.55 -19.64
CA VAL A 4 -8.87 -61.20 -20.93
C VAL A 4 -7.53 -61.37 -21.62
N THR A 5 -7.18 -62.64 -21.76
CA THR A 5 -6.08 -63.28 -22.46
C THR A 5 -6.40 -63.51 -23.95
N GLY A 6 -5.33 -63.57 -24.76
CA GLY A 6 -5.28 -64.31 -26.03
C GLY A 6 -4.64 -63.51 -27.17
N CYS A 7 -3.77 -64.02 -28.05
CA CYS A 7 -3.15 -65.33 -28.25
C CYS A 7 -1.82 -65.09 -29.01
N ALA A 8 -0.82 -65.93 -28.78
CA ALA A 8 0.43 -65.95 -29.54
C ALA A 8 0.39 -67.04 -30.62
N VAL A 9 0.90 -66.74 -31.82
CA VAL A 9 1.33 -67.72 -32.84
C VAL A 9 2.69 -67.25 -33.38
N PRO A 10 3.69 -68.14 -33.53
CA PRO A 10 5.07 -67.75 -33.81
C PRO A 10 5.31 -67.66 -35.33
N ARG A 11 6.18 -66.72 -35.74
CA ARG A 11 6.82 -66.77 -37.06
C ARG A 11 8.34 -66.82 -36.93
N SER A 12 8.84 -67.89 -37.52
CA SER A 12 10.21 -68.26 -37.88
C SER A 12 11.11 -67.12 -38.37
N GLY A 13 12.29 -67.04 -37.76
CA GLY A 13 13.58 -67.08 -38.46
C GLY A 13 13.94 -65.94 -39.39
N THR A 14 14.76 -65.02 -38.89
CA THR A 14 15.75 -64.28 -39.70
C THR A 14 17.11 -64.33 -38.98
N SER A 15 18.15 -64.60 -39.78
CA SER A 15 19.55 -64.79 -39.41
C SER A 15 20.16 -63.64 -38.59
N PRO A 16 21.24 -63.87 -37.82
CA PRO A 16 21.88 -62.82 -37.04
C PRO A 16 22.58 -61.83 -37.98
N VAL A 17 22.10 -60.59 -38.00
CA VAL A 17 22.83 -59.47 -38.60
C VAL A 17 23.93 -59.07 -37.62
N SER A 18 25.18 -59.11 -38.09
CA SER A 18 26.37 -58.65 -37.37
C SER A 18 26.15 -57.22 -36.84
N GLY A 19 26.33 -57.02 -35.54
CA GLY A 19 26.23 -55.72 -34.90
C GLY A 19 27.26 -54.74 -35.45
N GLY A 20 26.79 -53.69 -36.12
CA GLY A 20 27.58 -52.49 -36.35
C GLY A 20 27.80 -51.73 -35.03
N PRO A 21 28.82 -50.86 -34.94
CA PRO A 21 29.10 -50.12 -33.72
C PRO A 21 27.89 -49.26 -33.33
N LEU A 22 27.57 -49.23 -32.04
CA LEU A 22 26.59 -48.29 -31.49
C LEU A 22 26.96 -46.87 -31.95
N PRO A 23 26.00 -46.07 -32.45
CA PRO A 23 26.28 -44.68 -32.79
C PRO A 23 26.80 -43.98 -31.53
N ALA A 24 27.88 -43.21 -31.69
CA ALA A 24 28.41 -42.38 -30.63
C ALA A 24 27.27 -41.54 -30.01
N PRO A 25 27.27 -41.31 -28.69
CA PRO A 25 26.26 -40.47 -28.06
C PRO A 25 26.21 -39.13 -28.79
N ILE A 26 25.03 -38.80 -29.32
CA ILE A 26 24.77 -37.50 -29.94
C ILE A 26 25.14 -36.45 -28.90
N ALA A 27 26.17 -35.65 -29.18
CA ALA A 27 26.53 -34.53 -28.31
C ALA A 27 25.28 -33.66 -28.10
N PRO A 28 24.96 -33.25 -26.85
CA PRO A 28 23.76 -32.46 -26.60
C PRO A 28 23.78 -31.23 -27.51
N VAL A 29 22.70 -31.06 -28.28
CA VAL A 29 22.49 -29.92 -29.16
C VAL A 29 22.78 -28.63 -28.38
N ARG A 30 23.64 -27.77 -28.92
CA ARG A 30 23.91 -26.45 -28.33
C ARG A 30 22.61 -25.67 -28.33
N ASP A 31 22.10 -25.32 -27.15
CA ASP A 31 21.13 -24.24 -27.03
C ASP A 31 21.83 -22.94 -27.43
N SER A 32 21.37 -22.31 -28.50
CA SER A 32 21.83 -20.98 -28.90
C SER A 32 21.59 -19.99 -27.75
N LEU A 33 22.54 -19.07 -27.51
CA LEU A 33 22.32 -17.94 -26.60
C LEU A 33 20.98 -17.25 -26.87
N ARG A 34 20.20 -17.00 -25.80
CA ARG A 34 18.94 -16.24 -25.88
C ARG A 34 18.90 -15.18 -24.80
N ILE A 35 18.66 -13.94 -25.22
CA ILE A 35 18.47 -12.80 -24.32
C ILE A 35 16.98 -12.64 -24.05
N ALA A 36 16.58 -12.71 -22.79
CA ALA A 36 15.22 -12.43 -22.36
C ALA A 36 15.21 -11.14 -21.53
N VAL A 37 14.24 -10.25 -21.82
CA VAL A 37 13.90 -9.09 -20.99
C VAL A 37 12.66 -9.46 -20.20
N VAL A 38 12.74 -9.43 -18.87
CA VAL A 38 11.60 -9.71 -17.97
C VAL A 38 10.87 -8.43 -17.62
N TYR A 39 11.60 -7.34 -17.40
CA TYR A 39 11.04 -6.01 -17.20
C TYR A 39 11.77 -4.95 -18.05
N PRO A 40 11.02 -4.02 -18.67
CA PRO A 40 9.56 -3.98 -18.74
C PRO A 40 9.01 -5.11 -19.61
N ALA A 41 7.77 -5.54 -19.37
CA ALA A 41 7.07 -6.41 -20.31
C ALA A 41 6.65 -5.62 -21.56
N VAL A 42 6.35 -6.32 -22.66
CA VAL A 42 5.96 -5.70 -23.95
C VAL A 42 4.67 -4.84 -23.88
N THR A 43 3.86 -5.05 -22.84
CA THR A 43 2.62 -4.33 -22.56
C THR A 43 2.82 -3.18 -21.57
N ASP A 44 3.95 -3.13 -20.88
CA ASP A 44 4.20 -2.13 -19.86
C ASP A 44 4.50 -0.78 -20.49
N VAL A 45 4.17 0.29 -19.75
CA VAL A 45 4.51 1.66 -20.10
C VAL A 45 5.40 2.20 -18.99
N ILE A 46 6.65 2.49 -19.33
CA ILE A 46 7.62 3.09 -18.41
C ILE A 46 7.12 4.50 -18.05
N GLN A 47 6.98 4.78 -16.76
CA GLN A 47 6.45 6.06 -16.27
C GLN A 47 7.53 7.15 -16.13
N SER A 48 8.81 6.77 -16.11
CA SER A 48 9.92 7.74 -16.08
C SER A 48 10.28 8.25 -17.47
N HIS A 49 10.92 9.43 -17.52
CA HIS A 49 11.32 10.09 -18.77
C HIS A 49 12.84 10.29 -18.88
N ASP A 50 13.59 10.17 -17.78
CA ASP A 50 15.04 10.38 -17.74
C ASP A 50 15.81 9.06 -17.88
N SER A 51 15.43 8.05 -17.13
CA SER A 51 16.11 6.76 -17.04
C SER A 51 15.17 5.70 -16.49
N ALA A 52 15.43 4.44 -16.86
CA ALA A 52 14.71 3.28 -16.36
C ALA A 52 15.65 2.10 -16.11
N PHE A 53 15.25 1.21 -15.22
CA PHE A 53 15.90 -0.08 -15.11
C PHE A 53 15.31 -1.09 -16.09
N LEU A 54 16.17 -1.91 -16.67
CA LEU A 54 15.79 -3.08 -17.46
C LEU A 54 16.46 -4.30 -16.86
N PHE A 55 15.76 -5.41 -16.74
CA PHE A 55 16.35 -6.65 -16.24
C PHE A 55 15.79 -7.89 -16.94
N GLY A 56 16.56 -8.96 -16.86
CA GLY A 56 16.19 -10.26 -17.43
C GLY A 56 17.31 -11.28 -17.32
N ALA A 57 17.32 -12.26 -18.22
CA ALA A 57 18.30 -13.33 -18.20
C ALA A 57 18.84 -13.67 -19.59
N VAL A 58 20.11 -14.08 -19.66
CA VAL A 58 20.69 -14.74 -20.83
C VAL A 58 20.73 -16.24 -20.58
N ARG A 59 20.06 -17.01 -21.46
CA ARG A 59 20.00 -18.48 -21.38
C ARG A 59 20.88 -19.12 -22.48
N GLY A 60 21.30 -20.36 -22.28
CA GLY A 60 22.10 -21.14 -23.23
C GLY A 60 23.62 -20.94 -23.11
N GLY A 61 24.07 -19.93 -22.35
CA GLY A 61 25.49 -19.72 -22.04
C GLY A 61 26.05 -20.79 -21.10
N ARG A 62 27.29 -21.21 -21.34
CA ARG A 62 28.07 -22.14 -20.50
C ARG A 62 29.36 -21.52 -19.95
N GLY A 63 29.76 -20.36 -20.48
CA GLY A 63 30.94 -19.61 -20.07
C GLY A 63 30.63 -18.23 -19.51
N ALA A 64 31.63 -17.34 -19.53
CA ALA A 64 31.49 -15.96 -19.08
C ALA A 64 30.73 -15.14 -20.13
N VAL A 65 29.40 -15.13 -20.02
CA VAL A 65 28.52 -14.35 -20.90
C VAL A 65 28.84 -12.86 -20.76
N ARG A 66 29.04 -12.19 -21.90
CA ARG A 66 29.13 -10.73 -21.97
C ARG A 66 27.87 -10.18 -22.63
N LEU A 67 27.17 -9.29 -21.93
CA LEU A 67 26.00 -8.57 -22.45
C LEU A 67 26.35 -7.10 -22.66
N GLY A 68 25.97 -6.57 -23.83
CA GLY A 68 25.94 -5.14 -24.11
C GLY A 68 24.52 -4.68 -24.41
N ILE A 69 24.11 -3.53 -23.87
CA ILE A 69 22.85 -2.85 -24.20
C ILE A 69 23.18 -1.44 -24.66
N ASN A 70 22.79 -1.09 -25.89
CA ASN A 70 23.12 0.21 -26.51
C ASN A 70 24.64 0.53 -26.47
N GLY A 71 25.47 -0.51 -26.57
CA GLY A 71 26.94 -0.40 -26.49
C GLY A 71 27.51 -0.32 -25.06
N GLN A 72 26.66 -0.21 -24.03
CA GLN A 72 27.09 -0.25 -22.62
C GLN A 72 27.20 -1.69 -22.12
N SER A 73 28.31 -2.02 -21.45
CA SER A 73 28.52 -3.34 -20.85
C SER A 73 27.61 -3.53 -19.63
N VAL A 74 26.90 -4.65 -19.58
CA VAL A 74 26.00 -5.01 -18.48
C VAL A 74 26.50 -6.30 -17.82
N PRO A 75 26.73 -6.31 -16.49
CA PRO A 75 27.11 -7.52 -15.78
C PRO A 75 26.04 -8.62 -15.90
N VAL A 76 26.50 -9.86 -16.11
CA VAL A 76 25.65 -11.06 -16.17
C VAL A 76 26.16 -12.04 -15.12
N LEU A 77 25.28 -12.46 -14.20
CA LEU A 77 25.61 -13.47 -13.20
C LEU A 77 25.76 -14.86 -13.84
N ALA A 78 26.36 -15.80 -13.10
CA ALA A 78 26.57 -17.17 -13.57
C ALA A 78 25.26 -17.92 -13.92
N ASN A 79 24.13 -17.54 -13.30
CA ASN A 79 22.80 -18.05 -13.62
C ASN A 79 22.14 -17.32 -14.82
N GLY A 80 22.86 -16.41 -15.48
CA GLY A 80 22.40 -15.63 -16.62
C GLY A 80 21.66 -14.34 -16.27
N ALA A 81 21.36 -14.07 -14.99
CA ALA A 81 20.61 -12.89 -14.57
C ALA A 81 21.40 -11.57 -14.79
N TRP A 82 20.70 -10.51 -15.19
CA TRP A 82 21.27 -9.19 -15.41
C TRP A 82 20.25 -8.07 -15.11
N ILE A 83 20.76 -6.90 -14.73
CA ILE A 83 20.00 -5.65 -14.61
C ILE A 83 20.86 -4.48 -15.08
N ALA A 84 20.23 -3.50 -15.72
CA ALA A 84 20.85 -2.26 -16.18
C ALA A 84 20.00 -1.05 -15.77
N TRP A 85 20.65 0.09 -15.56
CA TRP A 85 20.01 1.40 -15.40
C TRP A 85 20.41 2.28 -16.59
N LEU A 86 19.46 2.58 -17.46
CA LEU A 86 19.72 3.13 -18.78
C LEU A 86 18.98 4.47 -18.98
N PRO A 87 19.59 5.44 -19.68
CA PRO A 87 18.90 6.67 -20.07
C PRO A 87 17.77 6.35 -21.06
N LEU A 88 16.67 7.10 -20.95
CA LEU A 88 15.57 7.03 -21.91
C LEU A 88 15.73 8.11 -22.98
N PRO A 89 15.33 7.83 -24.23
CA PRO A 89 15.21 8.88 -25.23
C PRO A 89 14.07 9.83 -24.87
N ASP A 90 14.15 11.06 -25.35
CA ASP A 90 13.01 11.99 -25.36
C ASP A 90 12.03 11.58 -26.46
N ASP A 91 11.37 10.44 -26.30
CA ASP A 91 10.38 9.85 -27.21
C ASP A 91 9.43 8.91 -26.43
N THR A 92 8.29 8.56 -27.03
CA THR A 92 7.31 7.59 -26.52
C THR A 92 7.71 6.13 -26.73
N LEU A 93 8.76 5.88 -27.53
CA LEU A 93 9.31 4.56 -27.79
C LEU A 93 10.81 4.55 -27.51
N ALA A 94 11.25 3.63 -26.65
CA ALA A 94 12.66 3.41 -26.35
C ALA A 94 13.13 2.09 -26.97
N GLN A 95 14.11 2.17 -27.88
CA GLN A 95 14.75 0.99 -28.49
C GLN A 95 16.05 0.65 -27.76
N PHE A 96 16.17 -0.61 -27.35
CA PHE A 96 17.34 -1.16 -26.68
C PHE A 96 17.95 -2.25 -27.57
N HIS A 97 19.17 -2.04 -28.02
CA HIS A 97 19.93 -2.99 -28.82
C HIS A 97 20.75 -3.88 -27.88
N LEU A 98 20.31 -5.13 -27.70
CA LEU A 98 20.95 -6.11 -26.82
C LEU A 98 21.84 -7.05 -27.64
N ALA A 99 23.07 -7.27 -27.17
CA ALA A 99 24.02 -8.20 -27.76
C ALA A 99 24.69 -9.04 -26.67
N ALA A 100 24.52 -10.35 -26.71
CA ALA A 100 25.15 -11.30 -25.80
C ALA A 100 26.17 -12.16 -26.55
N THR A 101 27.29 -12.47 -25.91
CA THR A 101 28.33 -13.35 -26.45
C THR A 101 28.82 -14.33 -25.39
N ASP A 102 29.10 -15.56 -25.79
CA ASP A 102 29.75 -16.60 -24.98
C ASP A 102 30.72 -17.39 -25.87
N GLY A 103 32.00 -17.05 -25.78
CA GLY A 103 33.02 -17.55 -26.71
C GLY A 103 32.68 -17.21 -28.17
N THR A 104 32.37 -18.23 -28.97
CA THR A 104 31.98 -18.07 -30.38
C THR A 104 30.48 -17.91 -30.59
N ASP A 105 29.66 -18.19 -29.58
CA ASP A 105 28.21 -18.04 -29.69
C ASP A 105 27.83 -16.57 -29.47
N SER A 106 26.83 -16.10 -30.20
CA SER A 106 26.32 -14.74 -30.06
C SER A 106 24.84 -14.65 -30.37
N SER A 107 24.16 -13.74 -29.67
CA SER A 107 22.76 -13.40 -29.91
C SER A 107 22.60 -11.88 -29.92
N ARG A 108 21.81 -11.37 -30.86
CA ARG A 108 21.45 -9.95 -30.95
C ARG A 108 19.94 -9.82 -31.05
N THR A 109 19.37 -8.87 -30.32
CA THR A 109 17.94 -8.55 -30.39
C THR A 109 17.72 -7.06 -30.15
N VAL A 110 16.59 -6.54 -30.62
CA VAL A 110 16.13 -5.20 -30.31
C VAL A 110 14.86 -5.32 -29.48
N PHE A 111 14.88 -4.71 -28.30
CA PHE A 111 13.71 -4.63 -27.43
C PHE A 111 13.15 -3.20 -27.47
N THR A 112 11.86 -3.06 -27.74
CA THR A 112 11.18 -1.76 -27.81
C THR A 112 10.24 -1.62 -26.61
N ALA A 113 10.52 -0.67 -25.73
CA ALA A 113 9.65 -0.32 -24.60
C ALA A 113 8.79 0.91 -24.94
N ARG A 114 7.60 0.99 -24.34
CA ARG A 114 6.77 2.20 -24.39
C ARG A 114 7.11 3.08 -23.21
N VAL A 115 7.23 4.38 -23.46
CA VAL A 115 7.44 5.42 -22.44
C VAL A 115 6.18 6.27 -22.38
N ALA A 116 5.79 6.67 -21.17
CA ALA A 116 4.66 7.57 -20.98
C ALA A 116 4.87 8.86 -21.81
N PRO A 117 3.82 9.36 -22.49
CA PRO A 117 3.96 10.57 -23.28
C PRO A 117 4.18 11.78 -22.38
N GLN A 118 5.21 12.56 -22.67
CA GLN A 118 5.44 13.86 -22.05
C GLN A 118 4.73 14.95 -22.86
N PHE A 119 4.04 15.88 -22.19
CA PHE A 119 3.46 17.04 -22.85
C PHE A 119 4.55 17.87 -23.54
N ARG A 120 4.35 18.18 -24.82
CA ARG A 120 5.21 19.08 -25.60
C ARG A 120 4.42 20.31 -26.06
N PRO A 121 4.94 21.53 -25.83
CA PRO A 121 4.37 22.72 -26.41
C PRO A 121 4.22 22.62 -27.93
N PRO A 122 3.09 23.08 -28.53
CA PRO A 122 2.91 23.09 -29.96
C PRO A 122 3.99 23.93 -30.67
N ALA A 123 4.62 23.39 -31.70
CA ALA A 123 5.63 24.11 -32.48
C ALA A 123 5.03 25.39 -33.11
N GLY A 124 5.77 26.50 -33.02
CA GLY A 124 5.37 27.78 -33.64
C GLY A 124 4.29 28.57 -32.89
N ARG A 125 3.81 28.12 -31.72
CA ARG A 125 2.91 28.86 -30.84
C ARG A 125 3.69 29.41 -29.64
N ALA A 126 3.54 30.70 -29.34
CA ALA A 126 4.10 31.30 -28.12
C ALA A 126 3.18 31.02 -26.93
N ALA A 127 1.86 31.07 -27.11
CA ALA A 127 0.87 30.74 -26.09
C ALA A 127 0.42 29.27 -26.18
N TRP A 128 0.48 28.55 -25.07
CA TRP A 128 0.03 27.16 -24.95
C TRP A 128 -0.49 26.84 -23.55
N ILE A 129 -1.31 25.80 -23.47
CA ILE A 129 -1.89 25.24 -22.24
C ILE A 129 -1.69 23.72 -22.28
N ASP A 130 -1.12 23.16 -21.22
CA ASP A 130 -1.09 21.71 -21.01
C ASP A 130 -2.42 21.27 -20.40
N THR A 131 -3.35 20.85 -21.26
CA THR A 131 -4.69 20.44 -20.83
C THR A 131 -4.72 19.15 -20.01
N THR A 132 -3.61 18.43 -19.89
CA THR A 132 -3.53 17.23 -19.03
C THR A 132 -3.16 17.60 -17.58
N SER A 133 -2.73 18.83 -17.34
CA SER A 133 -2.25 19.30 -16.04
C SER A 133 -3.30 19.99 -15.16
N PHE A 134 -4.55 20.11 -15.62
CA PHE A 134 -5.62 20.75 -14.85
C PHE A 134 -5.91 20.01 -13.54
N THR A 135 -5.78 20.70 -12.41
CA THR A 135 -6.15 20.16 -11.09
C THR A 135 -6.91 21.21 -10.28
N PRO A 136 -8.09 20.89 -9.73
CA PRO A 136 -8.83 19.63 -9.88
C PRO A 136 -9.53 19.52 -11.24
N ALA A 137 -9.84 18.28 -11.62
CA ALA A 137 -10.67 17.92 -12.77
C ALA A 137 -11.80 16.97 -12.33
N GLY A 138 -12.80 16.79 -13.20
CA GLY A 138 -13.95 15.90 -12.98
C GLY A 138 -15.17 16.62 -12.41
N SER A 139 -15.82 16.04 -11.40
CA SER A 139 -16.99 16.62 -10.74
C SER A 139 -16.73 16.85 -9.25
N LEU A 140 -17.05 18.04 -8.77
CA LEU A 140 -16.87 18.47 -7.39
C LEU A 140 -18.17 19.06 -6.87
N ALA A 141 -18.59 18.65 -5.67
CA ALA A 141 -19.68 19.24 -4.94
C ALA A 141 -19.17 19.72 -3.57
N LEU A 142 -19.28 21.01 -3.29
CA LEU A 142 -18.81 21.62 -2.04
C LEU A 142 -19.82 22.64 -1.48
N PRO A 143 -19.74 22.96 -0.18
CA PRO A 143 -20.50 24.06 0.40
C PRO A 143 -20.10 25.40 -0.23
N ARG A 144 -21.09 26.31 -0.36
CA ARG A 144 -20.90 27.64 -1.00
C ARG A 144 -19.78 28.50 -0.39
N GLN A 145 -19.44 28.27 0.88
CA GLN A 145 -18.47 29.08 1.62
C GLN A 145 -17.02 28.63 1.43
N GLU A 146 -16.80 27.49 0.75
CA GLU A 146 -15.46 26.95 0.56
C GLU A 146 -14.84 27.40 -0.77
N GLY A 147 -13.52 27.24 -0.88
CA GLY A 147 -12.75 27.56 -2.07
C GLY A 147 -12.10 26.34 -2.68
N ILE A 148 -11.82 26.43 -3.97
CA ILE A 148 -11.23 25.38 -4.78
C ILE A 148 -9.84 25.86 -5.22
N PRO A 149 -8.74 25.24 -4.76
CA PRO A 149 -7.41 25.53 -5.27
C PRO A 149 -7.32 25.03 -6.71
N LEU A 150 -6.82 25.86 -7.62
CA LEU A 150 -6.64 25.54 -9.03
C LEU A 150 -5.16 25.49 -9.37
N SER A 151 -4.74 24.54 -10.20
CA SER A 151 -3.41 24.53 -10.83
C SER A 151 -3.45 24.02 -12.26
N VAL A 152 -2.56 24.55 -13.10
CA VAL A 152 -2.41 24.21 -14.51
C VAL A 152 -1.00 24.60 -14.99
N ARG A 153 -0.49 23.91 -16.02
CA ARG A 153 0.74 24.27 -16.73
C ARG A 153 0.40 24.99 -18.04
N ALA A 154 1.09 26.08 -18.31
CA ALA A 154 0.93 26.95 -19.46
C ALA A 154 2.25 27.65 -19.80
N THR A 155 2.28 28.46 -20.86
CA THR A 155 3.48 29.21 -21.26
C THR A 155 4.10 29.96 -20.08
N PRO A 156 5.40 29.73 -19.77
CA PRO A 156 6.10 30.48 -18.73
C PRO A 156 6.08 32.00 -18.96
N GLY A 157 5.81 32.77 -17.92
CA GLY A 157 5.77 34.25 -17.98
C GLY A 157 4.52 34.83 -18.65
N ALA A 158 3.57 33.99 -19.09
CA ALA A 158 2.28 34.44 -19.58
C ALA A 158 1.40 35.06 -18.48
N THR A 159 0.44 35.87 -18.92
CA THR A 159 -0.70 36.26 -18.07
C THR A 159 -1.78 35.19 -18.19
N VAL A 160 -2.18 34.61 -17.06
CA VAL A 160 -3.15 33.50 -17.00
C VAL A 160 -4.37 33.94 -16.22
N ARG A 161 -5.55 33.82 -16.83
CA ARG A 161 -6.83 34.16 -16.20
C ARG A 161 -7.88 33.11 -16.50
N LEU A 162 -8.70 32.78 -15.50
CA LEU A 162 -9.91 31.99 -15.68
C LEU A 162 -11.10 32.95 -15.85
N LEU A 163 -11.68 33.00 -17.05
CA LEU A 163 -12.91 33.74 -17.32
C LEU A 163 -14.10 32.91 -16.84
N LEU A 164 -14.96 33.50 -16.03
CA LEU A 164 -16.13 32.83 -15.45
C LEU A 164 -17.38 33.07 -16.31
N PRO A 165 -18.40 32.19 -16.27
CA PRO A 165 -19.60 32.30 -17.11
C PRO A 165 -20.37 33.61 -16.94
N TRP A 166 -20.28 34.25 -15.77
CA TRP A 166 -20.95 35.53 -15.46
C TRP A 166 -20.07 36.76 -15.71
N GLY A 167 -18.97 36.61 -16.46
CA GLY A 167 -18.16 37.73 -16.96
C GLY A 167 -17.05 38.23 -16.04
N SER A 168 -16.96 37.76 -14.79
CA SER A 168 -15.78 38.05 -13.94
C SER A 168 -14.58 37.17 -14.32
N SER A 169 -13.40 37.51 -13.83
CA SER A 169 -12.20 36.70 -14.04
C SER A 169 -11.41 36.47 -12.76
N VAL A 170 -10.77 35.31 -12.65
CA VAL A 170 -9.85 34.95 -11.56
C VAL A 170 -8.44 34.89 -12.13
N PRO A 171 -7.48 35.68 -11.60
CA PRO A 171 -6.08 35.57 -12.01
C PRO A 171 -5.47 34.28 -11.46
N LEU A 172 -4.65 33.61 -12.27
CA LEU A 172 -3.73 32.58 -11.81
C LEU A 172 -2.32 33.14 -11.82
N VAL A 173 -1.58 32.91 -10.75
CA VAL A 173 -0.22 33.43 -10.54
C VAL A 173 0.81 32.32 -10.76
N PRO A 174 2.03 32.63 -11.23
CA PRO A 174 3.09 31.64 -11.33
C PRO A 174 3.36 30.97 -9.98
N ASP A 175 3.46 29.64 -9.98
CA ASP A 175 3.94 28.88 -8.83
C ASP A 175 5.48 28.97 -8.81
N THR A 176 6.01 29.69 -7.82
CA THR A 176 7.45 29.91 -7.67
C THR A 176 8.12 28.89 -6.75
N LEU A 177 7.34 27.94 -6.20
CA LEU A 177 7.87 26.88 -5.37
C LEU A 177 8.51 25.78 -6.24
N ALA A 178 9.52 25.11 -5.70
CA ALA A 178 10.06 23.93 -6.33
C ALA A 178 8.97 22.85 -6.40
N PRO A 179 8.84 22.11 -7.53
CA PRO A 179 7.85 21.05 -7.64
C PRO A 179 8.06 20.00 -6.54
N GLU A 180 6.97 19.53 -5.93
CA GLU A 180 7.06 18.41 -5.01
C GLU A 180 7.39 17.13 -5.79
N LEU A 181 8.43 16.40 -5.34
CA LEU A 181 8.68 15.05 -5.84
C LEU A 181 7.44 14.17 -5.57
N PRO A 182 7.06 13.28 -6.51
CA PRO A 182 5.98 12.32 -6.30
C PRO A 182 6.17 11.57 -4.98
N GLY A 183 5.09 11.35 -4.23
CA GLY A 183 5.15 10.75 -2.89
C GLY A 183 5.93 9.43 -2.83
N GLY A 184 5.71 8.54 -3.81
CA GLY A 184 6.45 7.28 -3.92
C GLY A 184 7.94 7.49 -4.14
N VAL A 185 8.34 8.43 -5.00
CA VAL A 185 9.76 8.75 -5.21
C VAL A 185 10.38 9.32 -3.93
N ARG A 186 9.70 10.23 -3.21
CA ARG A 186 10.19 10.76 -1.93
C ARG A 186 10.39 9.69 -0.87
N ALA A 187 9.53 8.68 -0.86
CA ALA A 187 9.61 7.60 0.13
C ALA A 187 10.81 6.67 -0.09
N PHE A 188 11.29 6.52 -1.34
CA PHE A 188 12.34 5.55 -1.69
C PHE A 188 13.66 6.17 -2.15
N VAL A 189 13.71 7.49 -2.39
CA VAL A 189 14.96 8.19 -2.72
C VAL A 189 15.66 8.64 -1.44
N ILE A 190 16.88 8.13 -1.23
CA ILE A 190 17.68 8.44 -0.04
C ILE A 190 18.23 9.88 -0.06
N ASP A 191 18.64 10.37 -1.25
CA ASP A 191 19.14 11.72 -1.42
C ASP A 191 18.28 12.51 -2.42
N THR A 192 17.59 13.52 -1.90
CA THR A 192 16.75 14.43 -2.70
C THR A 192 17.51 15.68 -3.17
N ALA A 193 18.75 15.91 -2.69
CA ALA A 193 19.55 17.07 -3.06
C ALA A 193 19.87 17.16 -4.57
N PRO A 194 20.16 16.06 -5.30
CA PRO A 194 20.36 16.09 -6.75
C PRO A 194 19.09 16.40 -7.54
N ARG A 195 17.90 16.33 -6.90
CA ARG A 195 16.58 16.62 -7.48
C ARG A 195 15.93 17.89 -6.93
N ARG A 196 16.70 18.79 -6.32
CA ARG A 196 16.24 20.16 -6.02
C ARG A 196 16.04 20.90 -7.35
N HIS A 197 14.89 20.67 -7.97
CA HIS A 197 14.55 21.29 -9.24
C HIS A 197 14.40 22.81 -9.09
N VAL A 198 14.83 23.51 -10.13
CA VAL A 198 14.40 24.86 -10.47
C VAL A 198 12.87 24.87 -10.50
N PRO A 199 12.17 25.91 -10.00
CA PRO A 199 10.71 26.01 -10.10
C PRO A 199 10.24 25.60 -11.50
N GLU A 200 9.18 24.80 -11.58
CA GLU A 200 8.64 24.38 -12.88
C GLU A 200 8.17 25.62 -13.63
N ALA A 201 9.00 26.07 -14.58
CA ALA A 201 8.65 27.19 -15.43
C ALA A 201 7.29 26.89 -16.09
N GLY A 202 6.30 27.76 -15.85
CA GLY A 202 4.98 27.66 -16.46
C GLY A 202 3.91 26.94 -15.64
N ARG A 203 4.14 26.55 -14.38
CA ARG A 203 3.03 26.17 -13.49
C ARG A 203 2.35 27.40 -12.91
N TYR A 204 1.03 27.42 -12.92
CA TYR A 204 0.20 28.52 -12.43
C TYR A 204 -0.82 28.02 -11.41
N MET A 205 -1.07 28.81 -10.37
CA MET A 205 -2.00 28.51 -9.29
C MET A 205 -3.04 29.62 -9.11
N GLY A 206 -4.25 29.25 -8.69
CA GLY A 206 -5.32 30.19 -8.39
C GLY A 206 -6.27 29.67 -7.32
N TRP A 207 -7.22 30.51 -6.94
CA TRP A 207 -8.25 30.18 -5.96
C TRP A 207 -9.61 30.58 -6.50
N LEU A 208 -10.54 29.64 -6.53
CA LEU A 208 -11.89 29.82 -7.05
C LEU A 208 -12.89 29.64 -5.91
N PRO A 209 -13.77 30.62 -5.59
CA PRO A 209 -14.85 30.37 -4.66
C PRO A 209 -15.77 29.28 -5.21
N ALA A 210 -16.28 28.39 -4.35
CA ALA A 210 -17.20 27.33 -4.76
C ALA A 210 -18.44 27.93 -5.44
N ALA A 211 -18.47 27.86 -6.76
CA ALA A 211 -19.48 28.43 -7.62
C ALA A 211 -19.58 27.61 -8.90
N ALA A 212 -20.78 27.52 -9.48
CA ALA A 212 -21.01 26.71 -10.66
C ALA A 212 -20.15 27.20 -11.83
N LEU A 213 -19.20 26.37 -12.28
CA LEU A 213 -18.31 26.71 -13.39
C LEU A 213 -18.99 26.63 -14.77
N CYS A 214 -20.17 26.02 -14.84
CA CYS A 214 -21.01 25.98 -16.03
C CYS A 214 -22.46 26.25 -15.62
N ALA A 215 -22.96 27.47 -15.87
CA ALA A 215 -24.25 27.91 -15.34
C ALA A 215 -25.47 27.15 -15.92
N ASP A 216 -25.33 26.61 -17.13
CA ASP A 216 -26.38 25.88 -17.87
C ASP A 216 -26.01 24.41 -18.14
N GLY A 217 -24.86 23.95 -17.62
CA GLY A 217 -24.32 22.61 -17.84
C GLY A 217 -23.95 22.28 -19.29
N ARG A 218 -24.03 23.22 -20.24
CA ARG A 218 -23.92 22.94 -21.68
C ARG A 218 -23.03 23.92 -22.45
N THR A 219 -23.18 25.23 -22.27
CA THR A 219 -22.64 26.23 -23.22
C THR A 219 -21.87 27.38 -22.58
N ALA A 220 -22.23 27.84 -21.38
CA ALA A 220 -21.55 28.94 -20.70
C ALA A 220 -20.65 28.40 -19.57
N CYS A 221 -19.41 28.05 -19.92
CA CYS A 221 -18.44 27.46 -18.99
C CYS A 221 -17.18 28.31 -18.80
N ALA A 222 -16.56 28.16 -17.64
CA ALA A 222 -15.32 28.84 -17.34
C ALA A 222 -14.20 28.43 -18.31
N THR A 223 -13.52 29.43 -18.85
CA THR A 223 -12.50 29.27 -19.88
C THR A 223 -11.19 29.87 -19.41
N LEU A 224 -10.15 29.05 -19.37
CA LEU A 224 -8.79 29.51 -19.11
C LEU A 224 -8.28 30.24 -20.35
N VAL A 225 -7.71 31.43 -20.14
CA VAL A 225 -7.11 32.26 -21.18
C VAL A 225 -5.67 32.55 -20.78
N VAL A 226 -4.74 32.22 -21.68
CA VAL A 226 -3.30 32.43 -21.54
C VAL A 226 -2.84 33.37 -22.64
N THR A 227 -2.28 34.52 -22.26
CA THR A 227 -1.81 35.54 -23.20
C THR A 227 -0.33 35.84 -23.05
N VAL A 228 0.37 35.96 -24.17
CA VAL A 228 1.82 36.27 -24.26
C VAL A 228 2.03 37.55 -25.09
N GLY A 229 3.13 38.27 -24.85
CA GLY A 229 3.52 39.42 -25.67
C GLY A 229 2.52 40.57 -25.68
N GLY A 230 1.88 40.86 -24.54
CA GLY A 230 0.85 41.91 -24.44
C GLY A 230 -0.49 41.55 -25.11
N GLY A 231 -0.72 40.27 -25.44
CA GLY A 231 -1.95 39.79 -26.08
C GLY A 231 -1.80 39.41 -27.55
N ALA A 232 -0.58 39.46 -28.11
CA ALA A 232 -0.29 39.12 -29.51
C ALA A 232 -0.52 37.63 -29.84
N ASP A 233 -0.34 36.74 -28.87
CA ASP A 233 -0.69 35.33 -28.98
C ASP A 233 -1.50 34.89 -27.77
N THR A 234 -2.54 34.09 -28.02
CA THR A 234 -3.51 33.65 -27.01
C THR A 234 -3.83 32.17 -27.19
N ALA A 235 -3.78 31.44 -26.09
CA ALA A 235 -4.31 30.08 -25.99
C ALA A 235 -5.51 30.05 -25.04
N THR A 236 -6.50 29.23 -25.36
CA THR A 236 -7.69 29.05 -24.53
C THR A 236 -8.00 27.57 -24.33
N ALA A 237 -8.54 27.24 -23.17
CA ALA A 237 -9.01 25.88 -22.86
C ALA A 237 -10.15 25.94 -21.85
N ARG A 238 -11.14 25.05 -21.99
CA ARG A 238 -12.18 24.87 -20.98
C ARG A 238 -11.59 24.15 -19.77
N TRP A 239 -11.87 24.64 -18.57
CA TRP A 239 -11.48 23.92 -17.36
C TRP A 239 -12.33 22.64 -17.23
N PRO A 240 -11.75 21.43 -17.15
CA PRO A 240 -12.50 20.18 -17.12
C PRO A 240 -13.06 19.86 -15.73
N LEU A 241 -13.74 20.82 -15.10
CA LEU A 241 -14.32 20.69 -13.75
C LEU A 241 -15.78 21.14 -13.74
N GLY A 242 -16.69 20.24 -13.36
CA GLY A 242 -18.05 20.59 -12.96
C GLY A 242 -18.11 20.87 -11.47
N VAL A 243 -18.64 22.03 -11.07
CA VAL A 243 -18.80 22.40 -9.66
C VAL A 243 -20.29 22.53 -9.34
N ASN A 244 -20.75 21.75 -8.36
CA ASN A 244 -22.10 21.82 -7.79
C ASN A 244 -22.04 22.35 -6.35
N ILE A 245 -23.07 23.07 -5.93
CA ILE A 245 -23.17 23.58 -4.57
C ILE A 245 -23.99 22.60 -3.73
N VAL A 246 -23.41 22.15 -2.62
CA VAL A 246 -24.11 21.34 -1.62
C VAL A 246 -24.96 22.27 -0.76
N ASP A 247 -26.27 22.02 -0.74
CA ASP A 247 -27.17 22.66 0.21
C ASP A 247 -27.01 22.00 1.59
N THR A 248 -26.44 22.75 2.53
CA THR A 248 -26.23 22.28 3.90
C THR A 248 -27.41 22.60 4.84
N THR A 249 -28.45 23.27 4.33
CA THR A 249 -29.69 23.57 5.08
C THR A 249 -30.43 22.28 5.43
N PHE A 250 -30.47 21.33 4.50
CA PHE A 250 -31.06 20.01 4.70
C PHE A 250 -29.97 18.94 4.60
N PRO A 251 -29.44 18.46 5.73
CA PRO A 251 -28.30 17.56 5.73
C PRO A 251 -28.65 16.22 5.06
N THR A 252 -27.77 15.76 4.18
CA THR A 252 -27.83 14.39 3.64
C THR A 252 -27.13 13.47 4.62
N VAL A 253 -27.90 12.62 5.30
CA VAL A 253 -27.37 11.63 6.25
C VAL A 253 -27.05 10.34 5.50
N VAL A 254 -25.90 9.75 5.83
CA VAL A 254 -25.42 8.54 5.20
C VAL A 254 -25.07 7.48 6.24
N VAL A 255 -25.16 6.23 5.82
CA VAL A 255 -24.66 5.06 6.53
C VAL A 255 -23.54 4.46 5.70
N LEU A 256 -22.45 4.09 6.37
CA LEU A 256 -21.32 3.41 5.73
C LEU A 256 -21.57 1.91 5.67
N ASP A 257 -21.33 1.33 4.51
CA ASP A 257 -21.46 -0.09 4.22
C ASP A 257 -20.45 -0.44 3.13
N ASP A 258 -19.39 -1.17 3.48
CA ASP A 258 -18.36 -1.56 2.52
C ASP A 258 -18.77 -2.77 1.67
N ASP A 259 -19.90 -3.42 1.98
CA ASP A 259 -20.45 -4.56 1.24
C ASP A 259 -21.78 -4.20 0.57
N THR A 260 -21.84 -3.04 -0.07
CA THR A 260 -23.01 -2.63 -0.88
C THR A 260 -23.34 -3.62 -2.01
N ALA A 261 -22.35 -4.41 -2.44
CA ALA A 261 -22.52 -5.47 -3.42
C ALA A 261 -22.97 -6.83 -2.81
N HIS A 262 -23.08 -6.94 -1.49
CA HIS A 262 -23.48 -8.14 -0.74
C HIS A 262 -22.69 -9.40 -1.12
N THR A 263 -21.38 -9.23 -1.26
CA THR A 263 -20.42 -10.29 -1.59
C THR A 263 -19.98 -11.08 -0.35
N GLY A 264 -20.10 -10.49 0.85
CA GLY A 264 -19.69 -11.10 2.12
C GLY A 264 -18.17 -11.27 2.27
N THR A 265 -17.36 -10.64 1.42
CA THR A 265 -15.89 -10.78 1.42
C THR A 265 -15.15 -9.58 1.99
N THR A 266 -15.87 -8.60 2.54
CA THR A 266 -15.33 -7.31 2.99
C THR A 266 -14.88 -7.35 4.46
N ASP A 267 -14.09 -6.37 4.88
CA ASP A 267 -13.62 -6.26 6.27
C ASP A 267 -14.62 -5.57 7.20
N SER A 268 -15.81 -5.23 6.70
CA SER A 268 -16.83 -4.44 7.40
C SER A 268 -16.29 -3.09 7.89
N LEU A 269 -15.33 -2.51 7.16
CA LEU A 269 -14.64 -1.27 7.49
C LEU A 269 -14.50 -0.35 6.28
N THR A 270 -15.10 0.83 6.36
CA THR A 270 -14.85 1.92 5.41
C THR A 270 -13.64 2.74 5.86
N ALA A 271 -12.58 2.75 5.03
CA ALA A 271 -11.41 3.57 5.28
C ALA A 271 -11.68 5.06 4.99
N GLY A 272 -11.42 5.93 5.96
CA GLY A 272 -11.51 7.39 5.84
C GLY A 272 -10.15 8.06 5.66
N ARG A 273 -10.09 9.13 4.87
CA ARG A 273 -8.87 9.87 4.50
C ARG A 273 -9.01 11.37 4.80
N ALA A 274 -7.91 12.05 5.09
CA ALA A 274 -7.92 13.50 5.33
C ALA A 274 -8.13 14.32 4.04
N VAL A 275 -7.65 13.78 2.92
CA VAL A 275 -7.80 14.32 1.57
C VAL A 275 -8.31 13.20 0.66
N PRO A 276 -9.05 13.52 -0.43
CA PRO A 276 -9.54 12.50 -1.36
C PRO A 276 -8.36 11.71 -1.94
N HIS A 277 -8.52 10.38 -2.06
CA HIS A 277 -7.48 9.45 -2.52
C HIS A 277 -6.17 9.44 -1.69
N GLY A 278 -6.14 10.11 -0.54
CA GLY A 278 -5.01 10.12 0.38
C GLY A 278 -4.84 8.82 1.18
N THR A 279 -3.93 8.88 2.15
CA THR A 279 -3.62 7.79 3.07
C THR A 279 -4.73 7.60 4.12
N TYR A 280 -4.91 6.35 4.57
CA TYR A 280 -5.96 6.02 5.53
C TYR A 280 -5.64 6.61 6.91
N ASN A 281 -6.65 7.23 7.51
CA ASN A 281 -6.56 7.92 8.81
C ASN A 281 -7.69 7.52 9.77
N TRP A 282 -8.84 7.12 9.24
CA TRP A 282 -9.96 6.57 10.00
C TRP A 282 -10.37 5.20 9.44
N PHE A 283 -10.97 4.37 10.30
CA PHE A 283 -11.51 3.07 9.96
C PHE A 283 -12.90 2.97 10.58
N PHE A 284 -13.94 3.14 9.77
CA PHE A 284 -15.31 3.22 10.22
C PHE A 284 -16.02 1.88 10.04
N PRO A 285 -16.50 1.24 11.11
CA PRO A 285 -17.27 -0.01 10.97
C PRO A 285 -18.56 0.19 10.17
N THR A 286 -18.98 -0.86 9.47
CA THR A 286 -20.28 -0.91 8.78
C THR A 286 -21.42 -0.53 9.73
N GLY A 287 -22.28 0.36 9.26
CA GLY A 287 -23.34 1.00 10.02
C GLY A 287 -22.95 2.31 10.70
N THR A 288 -21.70 2.79 10.59
CA THR A 288 -21.36 4.16 11.02
C THR A 288 -22.22 5.18 10.28
N VAL A 289 -22.81 6.11 11.03
CA VAL A 289 -23.70 7.16 10.48
C VAL A 289 -22.96 8.50 10.48
N ALA A 290 -23.01 9.22 9.36
CA ALA A 290 -22.38 10.54 9.22
C ALA A 290 -23.22 11.47 8.34
N VAL A 291 -22.78 12.72 8.16
CA VAL A 291 -23.41 13.67 7.24
C VAL A 291 -22.50 13.86 6.02
N GLU A 292 -23.04 13.68 4.82
CA GLU A 292 -22.38 14.06 3.58
C GLU A 292 -22.31 15.59 3.48
N SER A 293 -21.11 16.12 3.29
CA SER A 293 -20.84 17.56 3.16
C SER A 293 -20.21 17.96 1.83
N GLY A 294 -19.85 16.97 1.00
CA GLY A 294 -19.24 17.21 -0.30
C GLY A 294 -18.98 15.90 -1.06
N ARG A 295 -18.56 16.04 -2.31
CA ARG A 295 -18.19 14.93 -3.19
C ARG A 295 -17.11 15.38 -4.16
N TRP A 296 -16.19 14.51 -4.51
CA TRP A 296 -15.25 14.72 -5.59
C TRP A 296 -15.06 13.40 -6.32
N ASN A 297 -15.56 13.33 -7.57
CA ASN A 297 -15.59 12.10 -8.36
C ASN A 297 -16.21 10.96 -7.54
N ASP A 298 -15.47 9.86 -7.38
CA ASP A 298 -15.81 8.65 -6.60
C ASP A 298 -15.54 8.78 -5.10
N GLN A 299 -15.29 9.99 -4.58
CA GLN A 299 -15.04 10.24 -3.16
C GLN A 299 -16.16 11.08 -2.55
N VAL A 300 -16.65 10.65 -1.38
CA VAL A 300 -17.64 11.39 -0.58
C VAL A 300 -16.96 11.99 0.63
N ARG A 301 -17.23 13.28 0.89
CA ARG A 301 -16.78 13.97 2.10
C ARG A 301 -17.82 13.85 3.19
N LEU A 302 -17.42 13.23 4.29
CA LEU A 302 -18.17 13.12 5.53
C LEU A 302 -17.79 14.28 6.45
N ARG A 303 -18.79 14.95 7.01
CA ARG A 303 -18.63 15.82 8.18
C ARG A 303 -18.75 14.96 9.43
N LEU A 304 -17.62 14.70 10.09
CA LEU A 304 -17.57 13.92 11.33
C LEU A 304 -18.00 14.80 12.52
N SER A 305 -17.47 16.01 12.58
CA SER A 305 -17.81 17.05 13.57
C SER A 305 -17.88 18.43 12.89
N ARG A 306 -18.10 19.50 13.64
CA ARG A 306 -18.08 20.89 13.11
C ARG A 306 -16.72 21.28 12.52
N SER A 307 -15.62 20.68 12.97
CA SER A 307 -14.26 21.02 12.56
C SER A 307 -13.51 19.88 11.86
N THR A 308 -14.05 18.66 11.88
CA THR A 308 -13.39 17.48 11.31
C THR A 308 -14.19 16.90 10.15
N VAL A 309 -13.49 16.66 9.04
CA VAL A 309 -14.03 16.00 7.85
C VAL A 309 -13.16 14.80 7.47
N ALA A 310 -13.76 13.81 6.82
CA ALA A 310 -13.07 12.67 6.25
C ALA A 310 -13.60 12.39 4.84
N TRP A 311 -12.78 11.81 3.98
CA TRP A 311 -13.14 11.36 2.64
C TRP A 311 -13.19 9.83 2.60
N VAL A 312 -14.26 9.28 2.05
CA VAL A 312 -14.48 7.84 1.87
C VAL A 312 -14.82 7.56 0.41
N ASN A 313 -14.69 6.31 -0.02
CA ASN A 313 -15.12 5.90 -1.35
C ASN A 313 -16.65 5.99 -1.45
N GLU A 314 -17.17 6.52 -2.56
CA GLU A 314 -18.62 6.64 -2.79
C GLU A 314 -19.32 5.28 -2.82
N ALA A 315 -18.61 4.23 -3.26
CA ALA A 315 -19.11 2.86 -3.29
C ALA A 315 -19.54 2.33 -1.90
N ASP A 316 -18.99 2.92 -0.82
CA ASP A 316 -19.24 2.48 0.56
C ASP A 316 -20.33 3.32 1.26
N VAL A 317 -21.01 4.21 0.52
CA VAL A 317 -21.92 5.22 1.09
C VAL A 317 -23.37 4.96 0.69
N VAL A 318 -24.22 4.67 1.68
CA VAL A 318 -25.67 4.53 1.51
C VAL A 318 -26.38 5.76 2.05
N ARG A 319 -27.08 6.50 1.17
CA ARG A 319 -27.84 7.70 1.55
C ARG A 319 -29.17 7.33 2.17
N LEU A 320 -29.47 7.92 3.33
CA LEU A 320 -30.75 7.75 4.01
C LEU A 320 -31.83 8.69 3.43
N PRO A 321 -33.13 8.39 3.65
CA PRO A 321 -34.22 9.22 3.14
C PRO A 321 -34.09 10.70 3.53
N PRO A 322 -34.49 11.65 2.66
CA PRO A 322 -34.55 13.06 2.99
C PRO A 322 -35.35 13.33 4.27
N GLY A 323 -34.85 14.23 5.12
CA GLY A 323 -35.45 14.54 6.43
C GLY A 323 -34.93 13.68 7.59
N THR A 324 -34.07 12.69 7.33
CA THR A 324 -33.35 11.97 8.39
C THR A 324 -32.50 12.96 9.22
N PRO A 325 -32.64 13.01 10.56
CA PRO A 325 -31.86 13.92 11.38
C PRO A 325 -30.37 13.49 11.41
N PRO A 326 -29.42 14.44 11.47
CA PRO A 326 -28.00 14.12 11.66
C PRO A 326 -27.77 13.23 12.89
N PRO A 327 -26.78 12.32 12.84
CA PRO A 327 -26.40 11.55 14.00
C PRO A 327 -25.85 12.47 15.09
N GLY A 328 -26.15 12.17 16.34
CA GLY A 328 -25.65 12.92 17.48
C GLY A 328 -26.46 12.66 18.74
N GLY A 329 -26.05 13.31 19.81
CA GLY A 329 -26.69 13.18 21.11
C GLY A 329 -25.65 13.19 22.24
N VAL A 330 -26.04 12.67 23.38
CA VAL A 330 -25.28 12.77 24.63
C VAL A 330 -24.71 11.43 25.02
N VAL A 331 -23.42 11.39 25.36
CA VAL A 331 -22.76 10.24 26.00
C VAL A 331 -22.78 10.46 27.50
N SER A 332 -23.52 9.63 28.24
CA SER A 332 -23.82 9.87 29.67
C SER A 332 -23.10 8.93 30.64
N SER A 333 -22.63 7.78 30.17
CA SER A 333 -21.95 6.79 30.99
C SER A 333 -20.98 5.95 30.18
N VAL A 334 -19.98 5.39 30.87
CA VAL A 334 -19.06 4.39 30.33
C VAL A 334 -18.73 3.35 31.39
N ARG A 335 -18.49 2.12 30.96
CA ARG A 335 -18.18 1.01 31.86
C ARG A 335 -17.08 0.12 31.27
N LEU A 336 -16.18 -0.32 32.14
CA LEU A 336 -15.25 -1.40 31.87
C LEU A 336 -15.83 -2.74 32.33
N ALA A 337 -15.66 -3.77 31.53
CA ALA A 337 -15.92 -5.16 31.88
C ALA A 337 -14.62 -5.95 31.77
N ALA A 338 -14.21 -6.60 32.85
CA ALA A 338 -13.01 -7.43 32.88
C ALA A 338 -13.31 -8.80 32.25
N GLY A 339 -12.40 -9.25 31.39
CA GLY A 339 -12.38 -10.61 30.83
C GLY A 339 -11.03 -11.30 31.04
N PRO A 340 -10.93 -12.61 30.78
CA PRO A 340 -9.70 -13.37 31.00
C PRO A 340 -8.56 -12.92 30.07
N LYS A 341 -8.85 -12.54 28.83
CA LYS A 341 -7.85 -12.13 27.82
C LYS A 341 -7.82 -10.62 27.55
N SER A 342 -8.80 -9.88 28.04
CA SER A 342 -9.01 -8.48 27.67
C SER A 342 -9.82 -7.72 28.72
N VAL A 343 -9.82 -6.39 28.61
CA VAL A 343 -10.74 -5.50 29.32
C VAL A 343 -11.54 -4.73 28.27
N THR A 344 -12.86 -4.75 28.36
CA THR A 344 -13.75 -4.10 27.39
C THR A 344 -14.32 -2.82 27.95
N LEU A 345 -14.03 -1.69 27.30
CA LEU A 345 -14.76 -0.44 27.48
C LEU A 345 -16.04 -0.49 26.64
N ARG A 346 -17.19 -0.43 27.30
CA ARG A 346 -18.49 -0.20 26.66
C ARG A 346 -18.87 1.27 26.78
N VAL A 347 -19.16 1.88 25.64
CA VAL A 347 -19.65 3.26 25.53
C VAL A 347 -21.03 3.21 24.88
N PRO A 348 -22.12 3.35 25.66
CA PRO A 348 -23.45 3.55 25.11
C PRO A 348 -23.51 4.84 24.29
N LEU A 349 -23.93 4.74 23.02
CA LEU A 349 -24.02 5.88 22.12
C LEU A 349 -25.46 6.15 21.67
N PRO A 350 -25.80 7.42 21.37
CA PRO A 350 -27.12 7.76 20.83
C PRO A 350 -27.34 7.18 19.41
N ALA A 351 -26.26 7.02 18.65
CA ALA A 351 -26.19 6.42 17.31
C ALA A 351 -24.80 5.80 17.10
N ARG A 352 -24.58 5.05 16.01
CA ARG A 352 -23.26 4.54 15.62
C ARG A 352 -22.37 5.67 15.10
N LEU A 353 -21.87 6.48 16.03
CA LEU A 353 -21.07 7.67 15.73
C LEU A 353 -19.72 7.31 15.10
N PRO A 354 -19.18 8.13 14.19
CA PRO A 354 -17.81 7.99 13.73
C PRO A 354 -16.84 8.15 14.91
N TYR A 355 -15.73 7.41 14.88
CA TYR A 355 -14.71 7.51 15.91
C TYR A 355 -13.29 7.40 15.34
N GLN A 356 -12.32 7.79 16.15
CA GLN A 356 -10.90 7.51 15.94
C GLN A 356 -10.30 7.00 17.24
N ILE A 357 -9.43 5.99 17.15
CA ILE A 357 -8.64 5.52 18.29
C ILE A 357 -7.20 5.97 18.07
N THR A 358 -6.65 6.66 19.05
CA THR A 358 -5.24 7.03 19.06
C THR A 358 -4.52 6.25 20.16
N GLU A 359 -3.36 5.72 19.81
CA GLU A 359 -2.54 4.87 20.68
C GLU A 359 -1.29 5.61 21.11
N ARG A 360 -0.98 5.56 22.40
CA ARG A 360 0.35 5.81 22.96
C ARG A 360 0.85 4.54 23.63
N GLU A 361 2.12 4.53 24.03
CA GLU A 361 2.79 3.34 24.57
C GLU A 361 1.99 2.62 25.66
N ARG A 362 1.31 3.37 26.54
CA ARG A 362 0.50 2.84 27.66
C ARG A 362 -0.88 3.50 27.74
N SER A 363 -1.42 4.05 26.66
CA SER A 363 -2.78 4.58 26.67
C SER A 363 -3.50 4.50 25.33
N LEU A 364 -4.83 4.40 25.42
CA LEU A 364 -5.74 4.40 24.28
C LEU A 364 -6.76 5.51 24.47
N THR A 365 -6.87 6.41 23.50
CA THR A 365 -7.88 7.48 23.49
C THR A 365 -8.86 7.25 22.34
N VAL A 366 -10.12 7.01 22.69
CA VAL A 366 -11.24 7.01 21.77
C VAL A 366 -11.74 8.44 21.63
N ARG A 367 -11.75 8.98 20.41
CA ARG A 367 -12.42 10.24 20.06
C ARG A 367 -13.69 9.91 19.28
N LEU A 368 -14.83 10.28 19.84
CA LEU A 368 -16.15 10.18 19.22
C LEU A 368 -16.47 11.52 18.55
N TYR A 369 -16.96 11.47 17.31
CA TYR A 369 -17.38 12.65 16.57
C TYR A 369 -18.91 12.74 16.48
N GLY A 370 -19.45 13.95 16.59
CA GLY A 370 -20.89 14.23 16.54
C GLY A 370 -21.62 14.08 17.88
N GLY A 371 -20.91 13.77 18.97
CA GLY A 371 -21.49 13.59 20.30
C GLY A 371 -21.09 14.69 21.30
N ALA A 372 -21.94 14.96 22.28
CA ALA A 372 -21.63 15.80 23.44
C ALA A 372 -21.51 14.94 24.71
N SER A 373 -20.71 15.39 25.66
CA SER A 373 -20.50 14.68 26.93
C SER A 373 -21.49 15.15 27.99
N ASP A 374 -22.17 14.20 28.62
CA ASP A 374 -22.78 14.32 29.95
C ASP A 374 -22.32 13.13 30.81
N ILE A 375 -21.06 12.72 30.64
CA ILE A 375 -20.51 11.54 31.30
C ILE A 375 -20.49 11.80 32.81
N ASN A 376 -21.51 11.28 33.50
CA ASN A 376 -21.65 11.36 34.95
C ASN A 376 -21.14 10.07 35.63
N TRP A 377 -21.20 8.93 34.92
CA TRP A 377 -20.80 7.63 35.47
C TRP A 377 -19.68 6.98 34.67
N MET A 378 -18.58 6.69 35.37
CA MET A 378 -17.40 5.97 34.87
C MET A 378 -17.11 4.79 35.79
N GLN A 379 -17.40 3.56 35.34
CA GLN A 379 -17.33 2.36 36.19
C GLN A 379 -16.21 1.41 35.75
N TYR A 380 -15.43 0.89 36.70
CA TYR A 380 -14.28 -0.02 36.47
C TYR A 380 -14.63 -1.49 36.70
N GLY A 381 -15.83 -1.92 36.34
CA GLY A 381 -16.24 -3.32 36.54
C GLY A 381 -17.69 -3.54 36.18
N GLU A 382 -18.03 -4.82 36.02
CA GLU A 382 -19.40 -5.26 35.78
C GLU A 382 -20.05 -5.71 37.09
N GLY A 383 -21.31 -5.30 37.31
CA GLY A 383 -22.21 -6.06 38.18
C GLY A 383 -22.68 -7.29 37.42
N GLY A 384 -21.84 -8.34 37.32
CA GLY A 384 -22.14 -9.46 36.42
C GLY A 384 -21.29 -10.74 36.47
N GLY A 385 -20.21 -10.85 37.27
CA GLY A 385 -19.62 -12.17 37.56
C GLY A 385 -18.11 -12.21 37.86
N ALA A 386 -17.32 -11.25 37.37
CA ALA A 386 -15.94 -11.05 37.80
C ALA A 386 -15.89 -9.81 38.70
N ALA A 387 -15.94 -10.01 40.02
CA ALA A 387 -15.98 -8.91 40.98
C ALA A 387 -14.66 -8.14 41.01
N GLY A 388 -14.70 -6.81 40.79
CA GLY A 388 -13.61 -5.89 41.15
C GLY A 388 -13.12 -4.97 40.03
N THR A 389 -12.18 -4.10 40.40
CA THR A 389 -11.46 -3.18 39.52
C THR A 389 -10.30 -3.91 38.84
N ASP A 390 -10.32 -3.99 37.51
CA ASP A 390 -9.25 -4.64 36.76
C ASP A 390 -7.92 -3.87 36.85
N PRO A 391 -6.77 -4.53 37.11
CA PRO A 391 -5.50 -3.84 37.23
C PRO A 391 -4.91 -3.36 35.91
N LEU A 392 -5.39 -3.83 34.74
CA LEU A 392 -4.85 -3.41 33.45
C LEU A 392 -5.13 -1.93 33.17
N VAL A 393 -6.32 -1.43 33.53
CA VAL A 393 -6.70 -0.03 33.32
C VAL A 393 -6.51 0.72 34.63
N THR A 394 -5.45 1.53 34.71
CA THR A 394 -5.10 2.28 35.92
C THR A 394 -5.92 3.55 36.06
N ARG A 395 -6.34 4.14 34.93
CA ARG A 395 -7.19 5.33 34.90
C ARG A 395 -8.03 5.39 33.61
N MET A 396 -9.26 5.83 33.76
CA MET A 396 -10.21 6.22 32.73
C MET A 396 -10.54 7.69 32.95
N SER A 397 -10.41 8.50 31.92
CA SER A 397 -10.74 9.93 31.91
C SER A 397 -11.52 10.30 30.66
N TYR A 398 -12.23 11.41 30.70
CA TYR A 398 -12.91 11.96 29.51
C TYR A 398 -12.64 13.46 29.39
N ALA A 399 -12.82 13.99 28.18
CA ALA A 399 -12.82 15.42 27.90
C ALA A 399 -13.71 15.74 26.69
N GLN A 400 -14.22 16.97 26.63
CA GLN A 400 -14.97 17.51 25.50
C GLN A 400 -14.13 18.56 24.76
N PRO A 401 -13.21 18.14 23.84
CA PRO A 401 -12.31 19.07 23.16
C PRO A 401 -13.03 20.05 22.22
N ALA A 402 -14.22 19.69 21.72
CA ALA A 402 -15.06 20.54 20.89
C ALA A 402 -16.54 20.33 21.24
N ALA A 403 -17.42 21.21 20.75
CA ALA A 403 -18.85 21.17 21.07
C ALA A 403 -19.54 19.84 20.70
N ASP A 404 -19.02 19.13 19.70
CA ASP A 404 -19.54 17.87 19.19
C ASP A 404 -18.45 16.79 19.08
N GLU A 405 -17.49 16.81 20.01
CA GLU A 405 -16.48 15.76 20.12
C GLU A 405 -16.22 15.39 21.58
N VAL A 406 -16.21 14.10 21.86
CA VAL A 406 -15.91 13.54 23.19
C VAL A 406 -14.71 12.63 23.08
N THR A 407 -13.80 12.74 24.04
CA THR A 407 -12.67 11.81 24.18
C THR A 407 -12.82 11.00 25.45
N ILE A 408 -12.50 9.71 25.38
CA ILE A 408 -12.39 8.80 26.52
C ILE A 408 -10.99 8.18 26.44
N THR A 409 -10.19 8.35 27.49
CA THR A 409 -8.81 7.85 27.55
C THR A 409 -8.67 6.78 28.62
N LEU A 410 -8.07 5.66 28.24
CA LEU A 410 -7.67 4.57 29.15
C LEU A 410 -6.15 4.61 29.29
N GLU A 411 -5.66 4.86 30.51
CA GLU A 411 -4.28 4.67 30.92
C GLU A 411 -4.08 3.23 31.40
N LEU A 412 -2.98 2.61 30.98
CA LEU A 412 -2.73 1.17 31.14
C LEU A 412 -1.54 0.87 32.05
N ALA A 413 -1.69 -0.16 32.88
CA ALA A 413 -0.63 -0.71 33.74
C ALA A 413 0.45 -1.45 32.95
N ARG A 414 0.22 -1.74 31.68
CA ARG A 414 1.19 -2.35 30.76
C ARG A 414 1.13 -1.64 29.42
N ARG A 415 2.17 -1.81 28.61
CA ARG A 415 2.17 -1.28 27.25
C ARG A 415 1.05 -1.93 26.43
N VAL A 416 0.51 -1.19 25.46
CA VAL A 416 -0.53 -1.69 24.56
C VAL A 416 0.00 -2.92 23.82
N TRP A 417 -0.71 -4.04 23.92
CA TRP A 417 -0.44 -5.23 23.11
C TRP A 417 -1.28 -5.24 21.83
N GLY A 418 -2.56 -4.95 22.00
CA GLY A 418 -3.51 -4.80 20.92
C GLY A 418 -4.88 -4.38 21.45
N TYR A 419 -5.76 -4.03 20.55
CA TYR A 419 -7.16 -3.74 20.83
C TYR A 419 -8.02 -4.06 19.61
N ARG A 420 -9.32 -4.09 19.79
CA ARG A 420 -10.27 -4.04 18.67
C ARG A 420 -11.51 -3.25 19.06
N ALA A 421 -12.12 -2.63 18.07
CA ALA A 421 -13.32 -1.83 18.26
C ALA A 421 -14.43 -2.33 17.35
N ARG A 422 -15.64 -2.42 17.89
CA ARG A 422 -16.83 -2.85 17.15
C ARG A 422 -18.09 -2.23 17.75
N PHE A 423 -19.15 -2.20 16.96
CA PHE A 423 -20.48 -1.89 17.48
C PHE A 423 -21.18 -3.13 18.03
N ASP A 424 -21.97 -2.95 19.08
CA ASP A 424 -22.95 -3.90 19.61
C ASP A 424 -24.27 -3.15 19.79
N GLY A 425 -25.21 -3.35 18.86
CA GLY A 425 -26.34 -2.44 18.72
C GLY A 425 -25.87 -1.02 18.37
N ARG A 426 -26.01 -0.09 19.31
CA ARG A 426 -25.48 1.28 19.22
C ARG A 426 -24.24 1.51 20.09
N ASP A 427 -23.91 0.58 20.98
CA ASP A 427 -22.79 0.72 21.88
C ASP A 427 -21.48 0.54 21.11
N LEU A 428 -20.50 1.40 21.37
CA LEU A 428 -19.11 1.17 20.94
C LEU A 428 -18.42 0.32 22.01
N LEU A 429 -17.88 -0.82 21.59
CA LEU A 429 -17.06 -1.68 22.43
C LEU A 429 -15.60 -1.54 21.99
N LEU A 430 -14.74 -1.11 22.90
CA LEU A 430 -13.29 -1.16 22.75
C LEU A 430 -12.74 -2.27 23.65
N GLU A 431 -12.32 -3.37 23.05
CA GLU A 431 -11.69 -4.48 23.74
C GLU A 431 -10.17 -4.28 23.74
N VAL A 432 -9.58 -4.09 24.92
CA VAL A 432 -8.13 -3.91 25.12
C VAL A 432 -7.51 -5.25 25.49
N ARG A 433 -6.64 -5.78 24.63
CA ARG A 433 -6.01 -7.09 24.81
C ARG A 433 -4.96 -7.06 25.93
N ARG A 434 -4.99 -8.05 26.82
CA ARG A 434 -3.92 -8.28 27.79
C ARG A 434 -2.68 -8.80 27.06
N PRO A 435 -1.47 -8.29 27.38
CA PRO A 435 -0.26 -8.92 26.86
C PRO A 435 -0.17 -10.39 27.33
N PRO A 436 0.32 -11.31 26.50
CA PRO A 436 0.49 -12.70 26.88
C PRO A 436 1.52 -12.85 28.00
N ALA A 437 1.42 -13.93 28.78
CA ALA A 437 2.42 -14.29 29.78
C ALA A 437 3.66 -14.86 29.09
N LEU A 438 4.77 -14.11 29.10
CA LEU A 438 6.01 -14.44 28.40
C LEU A 438 7.01 -15.14 29.33
N ASP A 439 7.61 -16.23 28.85
CA ASP A 439 8.78 -16.85 29.47
C ASP A 439 10.04 -16.05 29.05
N HIS A 440 10.84 -15.60 29.99
CA HIS A 440 12.03 -14.79 29.70
C HIS A 440 13.13 -15.57 28.98
N GLU A 441 13.25 -16.87 29.24
CA GLU A 441 14.27 -17.75 28.65
C GLU A 441 13.79 -18.35 27.33
N HIS A 442 12.48 -18.59 27.20
CA HIS A 442 11.87 -19.19 26.01
C HIS A 442 10.66 -18.37 25.51
N PRO A 443 10.85 -17.13 25.05
CA PRO A 443 9.76 -16.18 24.82
C PRO A 443 8.77 -16.59 23.70
N LEU A 444 9.21 -17.47 22.79
CA LEU A 444 8.36 -18.08 21.75
C LEU A 444 7.46 -19.21 22.26
N ARG A 445 7.78 -19.84 23.40
CA ARG A 445 7.06 -21.02 23.89
C ARG A 445 5.60 -20.68 24.20
N GLY A 446 4.68 -21.42 23.58
CA GLY A 446 3.24 -21.23 23.77
C GLY A 446 2.70 -19.92 23.17
N ARG A 447 3.43 -19.30 22.25
CA ARG A 447 2.96 -18.15 21.47
C ARG A 447 2.32 -18.59 20.16
N THR A 448 1.29 -17.87 19.75
CA THR A 448 0.71 -18.02 18.41
C THR A 448 1.31 -16.99 17.48
N VAL A 449 2.03 -17.42 16.45
CA VAL A 449 2.62 -16.54 15.44
C VAL A 449 1.95 -16.83 14.10
N VAL A 450 1.48 -15.79 13.43
CA VAL A 450 0.96 -15.90 12.08
C VAL A 450 1.97 -15.29 11.12
N LEU A 451 2.36 -16.08 10.13
CA LEU A 451 3.18 -15.62 9.02
C LEU A 451 2.29 -15.47 7.79
N ASP A 452 2.39 -14.32 7.13
CA ASP A 452 1.74 -14.09 5.85
C ASP A 452 2.79 -14.13 4.73
N PRO A 453 2.88 -15.22 3.96
CA PRO A 453 3.66 -15.19 2.73
C PRO A 453 2.95 -14.29 1.72
N GLY A 454 3.56 -13.14 1.40
CA GLY A 454 2.99 -12.11 0.55
C GLY A 454 2.56 -12.65 -0.82
N HIS A 455 1.55 -12.03 -1.42
CA HIS A 455 0.95 -12.40 -2.73
C HIS A 455 0.36 -13.82 -2.73
N PRO A 456 -0.20 -14.39 -3.83
CA PRO A 456 -0.72 -13.80 -5.10
C PRO A 456 -2.15 -13.21 -4.95
N PRO A 457 -2.78 -12.58 -5.98
CA PRO A 457 -2.52 -12.64 -7.44
C PRO A 457 -1.38 -11.73 -7.96
N LEU A 458 -1.03 -10.70 -7.20
CA LEU A 458 0.07 -9.79 -7.55
C LEU A 458 1.45 -10.43 -7.25
N GLY A 459 2.51 -9.62 -7.27
CA GLY A 459 3.85 -10.02 -6.84
C GLY A 459 4.89 -9.74 -7.93
N ALA A 460 6.04 -9.21 -7.51
CA ALA A 460 7.11 -8.86 -8.42
C ALA A 460 7.78 -10.10 -9.04
N ARG A 461 8.48 -9.89 -10.16
CA ARG A 461 9.32 -10.91 -10.80
C ARG A 461 10.76 -10.46 -10.85
N GLY A 462 11.67 -11.40 -10.60
CA GLY A 462 13.10 -11.18 -10.75
C GLY A 462 13.63 -11.45 -12.16
N PRO A 463 14.91 -11.13 -12.42
CA PRO A 463 15.60 -11.33 -13.70
C PRO A 463 15.49 -12.73 -14.32
N THR A 464 15.54 -13.80 -13.52
CA THR A 464 15.39 -15.18 -14.02
C THR A 464 13.94 -15.60 -14.25
N GLY A 465 12.99 -14.78 -13.78
CA GLY A 465 11.57 -15.04 -13.75
C GLY A 465 11.06 -15.59 -12.41
N LEU A 466 11.89 -15.61 -11.35
CA LEU A 466 11.43 -15.98 -10.02
C LEU A 466 10.29 -15.05 -9.61
N TRP A 467 9.14 -15.64 -9.27
CA TRP A 467 7.96 -14.90 -8.87
C TRP A 467 7.93 -14.78 -7.35
N GLU A 468 7.77 -13.57 -6.84
CA GLU A 468 7.81 -13.25 -5.41
C GLU A 468 7.00 -14.21 -4.52
N PRO A 469 5.70 -14.52 -4.78
CA PRO A 469 4.95 -15.45 -3.94
C PRO A 469 5.52 -16.86 -3.86
N VAL A 470 6.36 -17.29 -4.79
CA VAL A 470 7.09 -18.56 -4.71
C VAL A 470 8.19 -18.46 -3.65
N ALA A 471 8.98 -17.37 -3.69
CA ALA A 471 10.05 -17.13 -2.73
C ALA A 471 9.51 -16.91 -1.32
N THR A 472 8.50 -16.06 -1.15
CA THR A 472 7.93 -15.73 0.17
C THR A 472 7.30 -16.96 0.84
N LEU A 473 6.64 -17.83 0.07
CA LEU A 473 6.08 -19.09 0.57
C LEU A 473 7.16 -20.04 1.08
N ALA A 474 8.24 -20.20 0.31
CA ALA A 474 9.35 -21.06 0.68
C ALA A 474 10.04 -20.59 1.97
N VAL A 475 10.22 -19.28 2.13
CA VAL A 475 10.73 -18.66 3.36
C VAL A 475 9.77 -18.90 4.53
N ALA A 476 8.46 -18.68 4.33
CA ALA A 476 7.46 -18.82 5.38
C ALA A 476 7.38 -20.26 5.93
N PHE A 477 7.49 -21.29 5.09
CA PHE A 477 7.55 -22.68 5.55
C PHE A 477 8.78 -22.98 6.41
N LYS A 478 9.93 -22.41 6.05
CA LYS A 478 11.17 -22.53 6.84
C LYS A 478 11.05 -21.78 8.17
N ALA A 479 10.50 -20.57 8.17
CA ALA A 479 10.25 -19.78 9.37
C ALA A 479 9.26 -20.50 10.31
N LYS A 480 8.17 -21.07 9.77
CA LYS A 480 7.24 -21.93 10.51
C LYS A 480 7.97 -23.08 11.21
N THR A 481 8.84 -23.78 10.50
CA THR A 481 9.63 -24.89 11.07
C THR A 481 10.49 -24.44 12.25
N LEU A 482 11.13 -23.27 12.14
CA LEU A 482 11.95 -22.72 13.22
C LEU A 482 11.10 -22.29 14.44
N LEU A 483 9.96 -21.64 14.21
CA LEU A 483 9.02 -21.24 15.25
C LEU A 483 8.50 -22.44 16.04
N GLU A 484 8.10 -23.50 15.34
CA GLU A 484 7.58 -24.72 15.98
C GLU A 484 8.65 -25.46 16.79
N ARG A 485 9.90 -25.48 16.31
CA ARG A 485 11.04 -26.02 17.08
C ARG A 485 11.30 -25.21 18.35
N ALA A 486 11.03 -23.91 18.35
CA ALA A 486 11.11 -23.05 19.53
C ALA A 486 9.88 -23.13 20.45
N GLY A 487 8.90 -23.97 20.13
CA GLY A 487 7.70 -24.20 20.94
C GLY A 487 6.55 -23.20 20.70
N ALA A 488 6.61 -22.40 19.64
CA ALA A 488 5.48 -21.59 19.20
C ALA A 488 4.49 -22.42 18.36
N THR A 489 3.23 -21.99 18.34
CA THR A 489 2.25 -22.43 17.33
C THR A 489 2.33 -21.46 16.15
N ALA A 490 2.68 -21.95 14.96
CA ALA A 490 2.85 -21.11 13.78
C ALA A 490 1.83 -21.44 12.69
N PHE A 491 1.09 -20.44 12.23
CA PHE A 491 0.15 -20.56 11.11
C PHE A 491 0.63 -19.76 9.90
N LEU A 492 0.30 -20.23 8.70
CA LEU A 492 0.51 -19.51 7.45
C LEU A 492 -0.84 -19.07 6.89
N THR A 493 -0.98 -17.82 6.46
CA THR A 493 -2.21 -17.32 5.81
C THR A 493 -2.51 -18.06 4.49
N ARG A 494 -1.47 -18.64 3.86
CA ARG A 494 -1.58 -19.56 2.74
C ARG A 494 -0.49 -20.62 2.78
N THR A 495 -0.75 -21.76 2.14
CA THR A 495 0.20 -22.88 2.02
C THR A 495 0.47 -23.29 0.58
N ASP A 496 -0.19 -22.64 -0.39
CA ASP A 496 -0.05 -22.90 -1.82
C ASP A 496 -0.08 -21.58 -2.63
N SER A 497 -0.26 -21.70 -3.95
CA SER A 497 -0.29 -20.59 -4.91
C SER A 497 -1.69 -19.99 -5.12
N THR A 498 -2.69 -20.36 -4.33
CA THR A 498 -4.05 -19.83 -4.46
C THR A 498 -4.06 -18.32 -4.16
N PRO A 499 -4.66 -17.48 -5.02
CA PRO A 499 -4.86 -16.06 -4.72
C PRO A 499 -5.72 -15.86 -3.46
N ILE A 500 -5.27 -14.97 -2.57
CA ILE A 500 -6.02 -14.60 -1.36
C ILE A 500 -6.03 -13.07 -1.25
N GLU A 501 -7.23 -12.51 -1.11
CA GLU A 501 -7.45 -11.08 -0.87
C GLU A 501 -6.85 -10.62 0.48
N LEU A 502 -6.73 -9.30 0.66
CA LEU A 502 -6.04 -8.74 1.82
C LEU A 502 -6.79 -8.98 3.15
N PHE A 503 -8.12 -8.83 3.18
CA PHE A 503 -8.90 -8.99 4.42
C PHE A 503 -8.88 -10.41 4.99
N PRO A 504 -9.11 -11.48 4.20
CA PRO A 504 -9.02 -12.84 4.73
C PRO A 504 -7.69 -13.15 5.44
N ARG A 505 -6.58 -12.55 5.00
CA ARG A 505 -5.26 -12.73 5.63
C ARG A 505 -5.19 -12.10 7.02
N THR A 506 -5.66 -10.86 7.17
CA THR A 506 -5.67 -10.17 8.46
C THR A 506 -6.70 -10.78 9.41
N HIS A 507 -7.87 -11.13 8.88
CA HIS A 507 -8.93 -11.79 9.64
C HIS A 507 -8.50 -13.18 10.15
N PHE A 508 -7.79 -13.96 9.31
CA PHE A 508 -7.20 -15.23 9.73
C PHE A 508 -6.29 -15.06 10.95
N ALA A 509 -5.45 -14.02 10.97
CA ALA A 509 -4.60 -13.75 12.13
C ALA A 509 -5.38 -13.39 13.40
N GLU A 510 -6.49 -12.64 13.27
CA GLU A 510 -7.37 -12.34 14.39
C GLU A 510 -8.12 -13.58 14.90
N LEU A 511 -8.68 -14.40 14.00
CA LEU A 511 -9.41 -15.64 14.35
C LEU A 511 -8.53 -16.63 15.11
N HIS A 512 -7.24 -16.71 14.78
CA HIS A 512 -6.27 -17.52 15.49
C HIS A 512 -5.72 -16.89 16.78
N ASP A 513 -6.24 -15.72 17.18
CA ASP A 513 -5.80 -14.97 18.36
C ASP A 513 -4.27 -14.73 18.37
N ALA A 514 -3.69 -14.45 17.19
CA ALA A 514 -2.24 -14.39 17.01
C ALA A 514 -1.60 -13.39 17.96
N ASP A 515 -0.50 -13.77 18.62
CA ASP A 515 0.30 -12.88 19.46
C ASP A 515 1.15 -11.92 18.62
N VAL A 516 1.57 -12.36 17.42
CA VAL A 516 2.36 -11.59 16.44
C VAL A 516 1.93 -11.96 15.02
N LEU A 517 1.86 -10.98 14.13
CA LEU A 517 1.69 -11.14 12.69
C LEU A 517 2.94 -10.62 11.95
N VAL A 518 3.55 -11.43 11.09
CA VAL A 518 4.63 -10.97 10.19
C VAL A 518 4.31 -11.33 8.75
N SER A 519 4.25 -10.33 7.87
CA SER A 519 4.14 -10.54 6.43
C SER A 519 5.53 -10.54 5.78
N ILE A 520 5.78 -11.49 4.89
CA ILE A 520 7.09 -11.76 4.27
C ILE A 520 6.99 -11.42 2.78
N HIS A 521 7.82 -10.47 2.32
CA HIS A 521 7.83 -9.94 0.96
C HIS A 521 9.25 -9.83 0.38
N ALA A 522 9.34 -9.62 -0.93
CA ALA A 522 10.60 -9.30 -1.59
C ALA A 522 10.42 -8.11 -2.55
N ASN A 523 11.14 -7.04 -2.26
CA ASN A 523 10.86 -5.70 -2.73
C ASN A 523 11.13 -5.53 -4.24
N ALA A 524 10.53 -4.51 -4.82
CA ALA A 524 10.81 -4.02 -6.16
C ALA A 524 10.57 -2.51 -6.21
N LEU A 525 11.37 -1.79 -7.00
CA LEU A 525 11.28 -0.33 -7.11
C LEU A 525 10.30 0.10 -8.21
N PRO A 526 9.67 1.27 -8.07
CA PRO A 526 8.95 1.90 -9.17
C PRO A 526 9.92 2.50 -10.20
N ASP A 527 9.41 2.75 -11.41
CA ASP A 527 10.12 3.47 -12.47
C ASP A 527 10.73 4.79 -11.98
N GLY A 528 11.89 5.15 -12.55
CA GLY A 528 12.56 6.42 -12.24
C GLY A 528 13.36 6.41 -10.93
N VAL A 529 13.48 5.25 -10.27
CA VAL A 529 14.33 5.05 -9.08
C VAL A 529 15.48 4.12 -9.41
N ASN A 530 16.72 4.60 -9.24
CA ASN A 530 17.92 3.81 -9.53
C ASN A 530 18.10 2.67 -8.52
N PRO A 531 18.06 1.39 -8.95
CA PRO A 531 18.09 0.23 -8.07
C PRO A 531 19.44 -0.01 -7.40
N PHE A 532 20.54 0.52 -7.96
CA PHE A 532 21.89 0.31 -7.41
C PHE A 532 22.19 1.15 -6.18
N ILE A 533 21.38 2.18 -5.92
CA ILE A 533 21.57 3.10 -4.79
C ILE A 533 20.37 3.20 -3.85
N ASN A 534 19.19 2.67 -4.22
CA ASN A 534 17.98 2.71 -3.40
C ASN A 534 17.47 1.30 -3.02
N SER A 535 18.39 0.33 -2.87
CA SER A 535 18.08 -1.05 -2.48
C SER A 535 18.73 -1.45 -1.16
N GLY A 536 18.20 -2.49 -0.53
CA GLY A 536 18.60 -2.97 0.79
C GLY A 536 17.52 -3.83 1.46
N THR A 537 17.53 -3.87 2.78
CA THR A 537 16.46 -4.45 3.62
C THR A 537 15.62 -3.32 4.21
N SER A 538 14.30 -3.49 4.26
CA SER A 538 13.39 -2.61 5.01
C SER A 538 12.30 -3.38 5.73
N VAL A 539 11.75 -2.78 6.80
CA VAL A 539 10.61 -3.35 7.53
C VAL A 539 9.55 -2.28 7.79
N TYR A 540 8.29 -2.61 7.52
CA TYR A 540 7.18 -1.68 7.64
C TYR A 540 6.25 -2.02 8.81
N TYR A 541 5.70 -0.98 9.41
CA TYR A 541 4.64 -1.07 10.42
C TYR A 541 3.57 0.00 10.17
N PHE A 542 2.43 -0.09 10.86
CA PHE A 542 1.42 0.98 10.83
C PHE A 542 1.07 1.49 12.22
N GLN A 543 0.79 0.56 13.14
CA GLN A 543 0.43 0.87 14.52
C GLN A 543 1.66 1.20 15.37
N PRO A 544 1.65 2.25 16.20
CA PRO A 544 2.82 2.65 17.00
C PRO A 544 3.47 1.52 17.82
N ARG A 545 2.69 0.65 18.48
CA ARG A 545 3.18 -0.53 19.22
C ARG A 545 4.04 -1.49 18.38
N SER A 546 3.82 -1.56 17.07
CA SER A 546 4.57 -2.45 16.17
C SER A 546 5.97 -1.93 15.83
N THR A 547 6.30 -0.68 16.16
CA THR A 547 7.62 -0.08 15.87
C THR A 547 8.78 -0.91 16.46
N ARG A 548 8.58 -1.50 17.64
CA ARG A 548 9.61 -2.35 18.29
C ARG A 548 9.79 -3.67 17.55
N LEU A 549 8.69 -4.34 17.18
CA LEU A 549 8.73 -5.55 16.36
C LEU A 549 9.44 -5.28 15.03
N ALA A 550 9.09 -4.19 14.34
CA ALA A 550 9.72 -3.81 13.08
C ALA A 550 11.24 -3.62 13.24
N ARG A 551 11.68 -2.98 14.32
CA ARG A 551 13.11 -2.73 14.59
C ARG A 551 13.91 -4.00 14.86
N GLU A 552 13.34 -4.95 15.62
CA GLU A 552 14.05 -6.20 15.89
C GLU A 552 14.10 -7.11 14.67
N LEU A 553 13.05 -7.12 13.83
CA LEU A 553 13.06 -7.77 12.52
C LEU A 553 14.12 -7.17 11.60
N ASP A 554 14.17 -5.85 11.49
CA ASP A 554 15.12 -5.11 10.66
C ASP A 554 16.58 -5.47 11.02
N ARG A 555 16.95 -5.34 12.30
CA ARG A 555 18.30 -5.72 12.79
C ARG A 555 18.66 -7.16 12.49
N ALA A 556 17.72 -8.09 12.69
CA ALA A 556 17.96 -9.51 12.47
C ALA A 556 18.16 -9.82 10.97
N LEU A 557 17.38 -9.20 10.09
CA LEU A 557 17.50 -9.36 8.65
C LEU A 557 18.79 -8.74 8.10
N VAL A 558 19.15 -7.54 8.54
CA VAL A 558 20.43 -6.90 8.19
C VAL A 558 21.62 -7.76 8.61
N THR A 559 21.53 -8.39 9.79
CA THR A 559 22.55 -9.34 10.27
C THR A 559 22.65 -10.57 9.38
N GLU A 560 21.52 -11.13 8.93
CA GLU A 560 21.53 -12.33 8.08
C GLU A 560 22.00 -12.04 6.65
N PHE A 561 21.69 -10.87 6.08
CA PHE A 561 21.93 -10.60 4.66
C PHE A 561 23.18 -9.77 4.37
N HIS A 562 23.61 -8.91 5.29
CA HIS A 562 24.70 -7.95 5.07
C HIS A 562 24.49 -7.05 3.84
N VAL A 563 23.23 -6.80 3.48
CA VAL A 563 22.86 -5.77 2.51
C VAL A 563 22.68 -4.43 3.22
N ARG A 564 22.47 -3.37 2.44
CA ARG A 564 22.21 -2.03 3.00
C ARG A 564 20.98 -2.06 3.90
N ASP A 565 21.08 -1.39 5.03
CA ASP A 565 19.97 -1.13 5.94
C ASP A 565 19.21 0.12 5.47
N LEU A 566 17.95 -0.05 5.02
CA LEU A 566 17.02 1.05 4.70
C LEU A 566 16.15 1.42 5.92
N GLY A 567 16.25 0.65 6.99
CA GLY A 567 15.58 0.84 8.26
C GLY A 567 14.08 0.51 8.25
N ILE A 568 13.41 1.03 9.28
CA ILE A 568 11.98 0.84 9.49
C ILE A 568 11.16 2.02 8.95
N GLY A 569 9.99 1.74 8.39
CA GLY A 569 9.07 2.74 7.87
C GLY A 569 7.63 2.55 8.33
N ARG A 570 6.88 3.65 8.50
CA ARG A 570 5.43 3.57 8.62
C ARG A 570 4.81 3.46 7.22
N GLY A 571 4.09 2.38 6.94
CA GLY A 571 3.43 2.12 5.65
C GLY A 571 1.96 1.75 5.82
N ASP A 572 1.10 2.22 4.91
CA ASP A 572 -0.34 1.92 4.88
C ASP A 572 -0.63 0.58 4.15
N TYR A 573 0.00 -0.50 4.63
CA TYR A 573 -0.20 -1.85 4.10
C TYR A 573 -1.19 -2.64 4.95
N ALA A 574 -2.09 -3.39 4.29
CA ALA A 574 -3.17 -4.10 4.98
C ALA A 574 -2.69 -5.01 6.10
N LEU A 575 -1.57 -5.72 5.90
CA LEU A 575 -1.05 -6.71 6.84
C LEU A 575 -0.37 -6.10 8.09
N VAL A 576 -0.16 -4.78 8.12
CA VAL A 576 0.40 -4.09 9.29
C VAL A 576 -0.61 -3.19 10.01
N ARG A 577 -1.80 -3.01 9.43
CA ARG A 577 -2.92 -2.27 10.02
C ARG A 577 -3.63 -2.94 11.20
N PRO A 578 -3.73 -4.28 11.33
CA PRO A 578 -4.53 -4.92 12.37
C PRO A 578 -4.23 -4.37 13.76
N THR A 579 -5.27 -4.21 14.57
CA THR A 579 -5.15 -3.64 15.90
C THR A 579 -5.00 -4.70 16.99
N TRP A 580 -5.36 -5.96 16.73
CA TRP A 580 -5.43 -7.02 17.73
C TRP A 580 -4.06 -7.55 18.20
N MET A 581 -3.03 -7.41 17.39
CA MET A 581 -1.67 -7.88 17.67
C MET A 581 -0.62 -6.91 17.11
N PRO A 582 0.64 -6.92 17.60
CA PRO A 582 1.77 -6.34 16.88
C PRO A 582 1.93 -7.00 15.51
N ALA A 583 2.03 -6.17 14.47
CA ALA A 583 2.09 -6.60 13.08
C ALA A 583 3.16 -5.82 12.30
N ALA A 584 3.97 -6.52 11.50
CA ALA A 584 5.03 -5.95 10.67
C ALA A 584 5.11 -6.64 9.30
N LEU A 585 5.64 -5.95 8.30
CA LEU A 585 5.89 -6.46 6.95
C LEU A 585 7.37 -6.34 6.64
N THR A 586 8.03 -7.43 6.29
CA THR A 586 9.45 -7.45 5.95
C THR A 586 9.65 -7.43 4.45
N GLU A 587 10.47 -6.50 3.98
CA GLU A 587 11.04 -6.46 2.64
C GLU A 587 12.52 -6.82 2.76
N GLY A 588 12.82 -8.11 2.87
CA GLY A 588 14.17 -8.57 3.23
C GLY A 588 15.21 -8.26 2.16
N LEU A 589 14.81 -8.39 0.89
CA LEU A 589 15.67 -8.28 -0.29
C LEU A 589 14.83 -7.76 -1.48
N PHE A 590 15.47 -7.17 -2.47
CA PHE A 590 14.88 -6.71 -3.74
C PHE A 590 14.96 -7.80 -4.81
N ILE A 591 13.83 -8.40 -5.18
CA ILE A 591 13.78 -9.52 -6.14
C ILE A 591 14.25 -9.11 -7.54
N MET A 592 14.21 -7.82 -7.87
CA MET A 592 14.68 -7.29 -9.16
C MET A 592 16.21 -7.30 -9.32
N LEU A 593 16.97 -7.40 -8.21
CA LEU A 593 18.44 -7.42 -8.25
C LEU A 593 18.96 -8.86 -8.44
N PRO A 594 19.79 -9.15 -9.45
CA PRO A 594 20.27 -10.50 -9.75
C PRO A 594 20.83 -11.29 -8.55
N GLU A 595 21.67 -10.67 -7.73
CA GLU A 595 22.32 -11.32 -6.58
C GLU A 595 21.30 -11.66 -5.49
N GLN A 596 20.31 -10.78 -5.31
CA GLN A 596 19.29 -10.91 -4.28
C GLN A 596 18.18 -11.89 -4.71
N GLU A 597 17.80 -11.90 -5.99
CA GLU A 597 16.96 -12.95 -6.59
C GLU A 597 17.60 -14.33 -6.40
N ALA A 598 18.92 -14.44 -6.67
CA ALA A 598 19.64 -15.70 -6.50
C ALA A 598 19.61 -16.19 -5.04
N LEU A 599 19.73 -15.29 -4.06
CA LEU A 599 19.56 -15.64 -2.65
C LEU A 599 18.13 -16.13 -2.36
N LEU A 600 17.11 -15.39 -2.80
CA LEU A 600 15.69 -15.75 -2.62
C LEU A 600 15.33 -17.10 -3.27
N GLY A 601 15.98 -17.44 -4.38
CA GLY A 601 15.80 -18.71 -5.08
C GLY A 601 16.61 -19.88 -4.49
N SER A 602 17.57 -19.61 -3.61
CA SER A 602 18.47 -20.62 -3.04
C SER A 602 17.98 -21.16 -1.69
N GLU A 603 18.31 -22.41 -1.37
CA GLU A 603 17.95 -22.99 -0.08
C GLU A 603 18.61 -22.27 1.10
N ASP A 604 19.90 -21.93 0.98
CA ASP A 604 20.63 -21.16 2.01
C ASP A 604 20.01 -19.78 2.24
N GLY A 605 19.77 -19.01 1.17
CA GLY A 605 19.19 -17.67 1.28
C GLY A 605 17.78 -17.68 1.88
N GLN A 606 16.97 -18.69 1.56
CA GLN A 606 15.65 -18.86 2.19
C GLN A 606 15.75 -19.20 3.68
N TRP A 607 16.73 -20.03 4.09
CA TRP A 607 16.98 -20.30 5.51
C TRP A 607 17.51 -19.07 6.25
N ARG A 608 18.37 -18.25 5.63
CA ARG A 608 18.84 -16.97 6.16
C ARG A 608 17.68 -16.02 6.42
N TYR A 609 16.79 -15.86 5.44
CA TYR A 609 15.59 -15.04 5.61
C TYR A 609 14.72 -15.57 6.77
N ALA A 610 14.43 -16.87 6.76
CA ALA A 610 13.61 -17.48 7.81
C ALA A 610 14.19 -17.27 9.21
N ARG A 611 15.52 -17.42 9.39
CA ARG A 611 16.20 -17.14 10.66
C ARG A 611 16.08 -15.67 11.05
N GLY A 612 16.32 -14.74 10.13
CA GLY A 612 16.18 -13.31 10.40
C GLY A 612 14.78 -12.94 10.90
N VAL A 613 13.73 -13.48 10.26
CA VAL A 613 12.34 -13.29 10.72
C VAL A 613 12.13 -13.86 12.12
N VAL A 614 12.51 -15.12 12.36
CA VAL A 614 12.27 -15.77 13.65
C VAL A 614 13.06 -15.13 14.79
N SER A 615 14.34 -14.82 14.58
CA SER A 615 15.17 -14.11 15.55
C SER A 615 14.64 -12.71 15.85
N GLY A 616 14.12 -11.99 14.85
CA GLY A 616 13.48 -10.69 15.08
C GLY A 616 12.23 -10.79 15.96
N ILE A 617 11.38 -11.78 15.73
CA ILE A 617 10.19 -12.06 16.58
C ILE A 617 10.63 -12.44 18.00
N GLU A 618 11.60 -13.34 18.12
CA GLU A 618 12.13 -13.79 19.42
C GLU A 618 12.70 -12.62 20.24
N ASN A 619 13.54 -11.79 19.61
CA ASN A 619 14.14 -10.60 20.23
C ASN A 619 13.06 -9.61 20.70
N PHE A 620 12.02 -9.37 19.89
CA PHE A 620 10.89 -8.55 20.29
C PHE A 620 10.18 -9.12 21.52
N LEU A 621 9.85 -10.41 21.51
CA LEU A 621 9.16 -11.04 22.63
C LEU A 621 10.04 -11.08 23.91
N GLN A 622 11.35 -11.25 23.76
CA GLN A 622 12.29 -11.19 24.88
C GLN A 622 12.35 -9.79 25.49
N GLU A 623 12.34 -8.73 24.67
CA GLU A 623 12.24 -7.35 25.15
C GLU A 623 10.94 -7.11 25.91
N ARG A 624 9.82 -7.62 25.38
CA ARG A 624 8.50 -7.51 25.99
C ARG A 624 8.39 -8.28 27.31
N ALA A 625 9.10 -9.39 27.44
CA ALA A 625 9.14 -10.17 28.69
C ALA A 625 9.80 -9.36 29.83
N ARG A 626 10.82 -8.55 29.51
CA ARG A 626 11.55 -7.72 30.48
C ARG A 626 10.77 -6.49 30.97
N GLU A 627 9.56 -6.25 30.45
CA GLU A 627 8.73 -5.15 30.93
C GLU A 627 8.19 -5.45 32.35
N PRO A 628 8.34 -4.50 33.29
CA PRO A 628 7.86 -4.67 34.67
C PRO A 628 6.34 -4.74 34.80
#